data_AF-A0A494XBS7-F1
#
_entry.id   AF-A0A494XBS7-F1
#
_cell.length_a   1.000
_cell.length_b   1.000
_cell.length_c   1.000
_cell.angle_alpha   90.00
_cell.angle_beta   90.00
_cell.angle_gamma   90.00
#
_symmetry.space_group_name_H-M   'P 1'
#
loop_
_entity.id
_entity.type
_entity.pdbx_description
1 polymer ?
#
loop_
_entity_poly.entity_id
_entity_poly.type
_entity_poly.pdbx_seq_one_letter_code
_entity_poly.pdbx_strand_id
1 'polypeptide(L)'
;MQRWIRAAAGCALISSLAACVVTETTHTAPPPPPRPNPHELALERYGQVNSRIDNLGHRIDNRVNQGYYPPPVGAGLHHRLDVIRQEARDMAVQHDGGLSGEEQRVLNQELDGAAHSIGG
;
A
#
# COMPACT_ATOMS: atom_id res chain seq x y z
N MET A 1 -41.64 0.07 -60.78
CA MET A 1 -41.25 -0.44 -62.12
C MET A 1 -39.88 -1.10 -62.02
N GLN A 2 -39.71 -2.20 -62.75
CA GLN A 2 -38.46 -2.86 -63.18
C GLN A 2 -37.53 -3.54 -62.16
N ARG A 3 -37.50 -4.88 -62.27
CA ARG A 3 -36.58 -5.87 -61.68
C ARG A 3 -35.38 -6.10 -62.62
N TRP A 4 -34.16 -6.31 -62.11
CA TRP A 4 -33.04 -6.99 -62.78
C TRP A 4 -32.09 -7.53 -61.67
N ILE A 5 -32.08 -8.82 -61.27
CA ILE A 5 -31.48 -10.05 -61.84
C ILE A 5 -29.93 -10.05 -61.96
N ARG A 6 -29.30 -10.76 -61.01
CA ARG A 6 -28.17 -11.75 -61.03
C ARG A 6 -26.82 -11.45 -61.72
N ALA A 7 -25.72 -11.67 -60.98
CA ALA A 7 -24.49 -12.45 -61.32
C ALA A 7 -23.55 -12.42 -60.08
N ALA A 8 -23.18 -13.52 -59.41
CA ALA A 8 -22.26 -14.62 -59.75
C ALA A 8 -20.75 -14.28 -59.63
N ALA A 9 -19.98 -15.23 -59.05
CA ALA A 9 -18.52 -15.37 -58.94
C ALA A 9 -17.81 -14.62 -57.78
N GLY A 10 -16.92 -15.22 -56.98
CA GLY A 10 -16.41 -16.58 -56.92
C GLY A 10 -15.63 -16.76 -55.61
N CYS A 11 -15.78 -17.92 -54.95
CA CYS A 11 -15.01 -18.29 -53.78
C CYS A 11 -13.64 -18.79 -54.22
N ALA A 12 -12.59 -17.99 -54.02
CA ALA A 12 -11.22 -18.49 -54.00
C ALA A 12 -10.82 -18.78 -52.55
N LEU A 13 -10.86 -20.07 -52.18
CA LEU A 13 -10.27 -20.56 -50.94
C LEU A 13 -8.74 -20.53 -51.09
N ILE A 14 -8.09 -19.54 -50.48
CA ILE A 14 -6.64 -19.57 -50.28
C ILE A 14 -6.39 -20.20 -48.92
N SER A 15 -6.13 -21.51 -48.92
CA SER A 15 -5.64 -22.24 -47.77
C SER A 15 -4.16 -21.89 -47.55
N SER A 16 -3.90 -20.82 -46.80
CA SER A 16 -2.56 -20.56 -46.26
C SER A 16 -2.32 -21.49 -45.07
N LEU A 17 -1.58 -22.57 -45.31
CA LEU A 17 -0.87 -23.31 -44.26
C LEU A 17 0.25 -22.41 -43.72
N ALA A 18 -0.11 -21.45 -42.86
CA ALA A 18 0.86 -20.84 -41.97
C ALA A 18 1.21 -21.91 -40.94
N ALA A 19 2.39 -22.53 -41.08
CA ALA A 19 2.99 -23.24 -39.98
C ALA A 19 3.13 -22.21 -38.85
N CYS A 20 2.28 -22.34 -37.83
CA CYS A 20 2.49 -21.67 -36.55
C CYS A 20 3.75 -22.29 -35.95
N VAL A 21 4.93 -21.85 -36.42
CA VAL A 21 6.10 -21.83 -35.54
C VAL A 21 5.67 -20.89 -34.43
N VAL A 22 5.15 -21.47 -33.36
CA VAL A 22 5.10 -20.84 -32.06
C VAL A 22 6.57 -20.58 -31.74
N THR A 23 7.07 -19.42 -32.13
CA THR A 23 8.25 -18.85 -31.49
C THR A 23 7.81 -18.62 -30.06
N GLU A 24 8.07 -19.61 -29.19
CA GLU A 24 8.13 -19.42 -27.75
C GLU A 24 9.06 -18.23 -27.56
N THR A 25 8.45 -17.07 -27.41
CA THR A 25 9.16 -15.90 -26.95
C THR A 25 9.41 -16.23 -25.51
N THR A 26 10.56 -16.84 -25.20
CA THR A 26 11.08 -16.94 -23.85
C THR A 26 11.32 -15.51 -23.40
N HIS A 27 10.25 -14.83 -23.01
CA HIS A 27 10.30 -13.59 -22.27
C HIS A 27 10.81 -14.01 -20.90
N THR A 28 12.13 -14.09 -20.78
CA THR A 28 12.82 -14.27 -19.52
C THR A 28 12.36 -13.11 -18.65
N ALA A 29 11.41 -13.38 -17.74
CA ALA A 29 11.01 -12.39 -16.76
C ALA A 29 12.27 -11.92 -16.03
N PRO A 30 12.47 -10.61 -15.83
CA PRO A 30 13.60 -10.12 -15.07
C PRO A 30 13.62 -10.80 -13.70
N PRO A 31 14.81 -11.12 -13.16
CA PRO A 31 14.91 -11.76 -11.85
C PRO A 31 14.15 -10.92 -10.81
N PRO A 32 13.42 -11.56 -9.87
CA PRO A 32 12.70 -10.85 -8.84
C PRO A 32 13.67 -9.94 -8.08
N PRO A 33 13.22 -8.74 -7.64
CA PRO A 33 14.09 -7.85 -6.88
C PRO A 33 14.61 -8.58 -5.63
N PRO A 34 15.86 -8.31 -5.22
CA PRO A 34 16.41 -8.91 -4.00
C PRO A 34 15.48 -8.59 -2.82
N ARG A 35 15.15 -9.62 -2.03
CA ARG A 35 14.35 -9.45 -0.83
C ARG A 35 15.16 -8.66 0.21
N PRO A 36 14.52 -7.71 0.94
CA PRO A 36 15.19 -7.00 2.02
C PRO A 36 15.77 -7.97 3.03
N ASN A 37 16.94 -7.63 3.57
CA ASN A 37 17.52 -8.38 4.66
C ASN A 37 16.75 -8.11 5.98
N PRO A 38 16.93 -8.92 7.03
CA PRO A 38 16.17 -8.76 8.28
C PRO A 38 16.29 -7.38 8.95
N HIS A 39 17.46 -6.74 8.84
CA HIS A 39 17.69 -5.41 9.42
C HIS A 39 16.95 -4.32 8.65
N GLU A 40 17.01 -4.36 7.32
CA GLU A 40 16.22 -3.46 6.45
C GLU A 40 14.72 -3.59 6.74
N LEU A 41 14.23 -4.81 6.91
CA LEU A 41 12.84 -5.05 7.27
C LEU A 41 12.48 -4.47 8.65
N ALA A 42 13.39 -4.53 9.62
CA ALA A 42 13.17 -3.91 10.94
C ALA A 42 13.08 -2.38 10.83
N LEU A 43 13.96 -1.75 10.06
CA LEU A 43 13.90 -0.30 9.78
C LEU A 43 12.62 0.08 9.05
N GLU A 44 12.17 -0.74 8.09
CA GLU A 44 10.93 -0.51 7.37
C GLU A 44 9.73 -0.51 8.33
N ARG A 45 9.65 -1.49 9.24
CA ARG A 45 8.58 -1.54 10.25
C ARG A 45 8.56 -0.29 11.13
N TYR A 46 9.72 0.16 11.57
CA TYR A 46 9.85 1.40 12.35
C TYR A 46 9.35 2.62 11.56
N GLY A 47 9.74 2.72 10.28
CA GLY A 47 9.25 3.76 9.38
C GLY A 47 7.72 3.72 9.18
N GLN A 48 7.14 2.54 9.02
CA GLN A 48 5.70 2.35 8.88
C GLN A 48 4.93 2.82 10.12
N VAL A 49 5.42 2.48 11.32
CA VAL A 49 4.81 2.94 12.59
C VAL A 49 4.87 4.46 12.69
N ASN A 50 6.03 5.08 12.45
CA ASN A 50 6.16 6.55 12.51
C ASN A 50 5.25 7.26 11.49
N SER A 51 5.20 6.75 10.25
CA SER A 51 4.31 7.26 9.22
C SER A 51 2.85 7.21 9.66
N ARG A 52 2.46 6.14 10.36
CA ARG A 52 1.11 5.99 10.89
C ARG A 52 0.82 7.00 12.00
N ILE A 53 1.77 7.25 12.90
CA ILE A 53 1.66 8.28 13.94
C ILE A 53 1.45 9.67 13.30
N ASP A 54 2.25 10.02 12.28
CA ASP A 54 2.16 11.32 11.59
C ASP A 54 0.79 11.52 10.93
N ASN A 55 0.30 10.47 10.24
CA ASN A 55 -1.03 10.49 9.63
C ASN A 55 -2.15 10.69 10.66
N LEU A 56 -2.06 10.06 11.84
CA LEU A 56 -3.02 10.28 12.91
C LEU A 56 -2.92 11.71 13.48
N GLY A 57 -1.71 12.26 13.59
CA GLY A 57 -1.49 13.66 13.97
C GLY A 57 -2.21 14.62 13.02
N HIS A 58 -2.04 14.44 11.71
CA HIS A 58 -2.76 15.24 10.72
C HIS A 58 -4.28 15.07 10.79
N ARG A 59 -4.78 13.86 11.08
CA ARG A 59 -6.22 13.65 11.29
C ARG A 59 -6.74 14.40 12.51
N ILE A 60 -5.96 14.46 13.59
CA ILE A 60 -6.32 15.25 14.78
C ILE A 60 -6.45 16.72 14.40
N ASP A 61 -5.45 17.28 13.73
CA ASP A 61 -5.46 18.69 13.30
C ASP A 61 -6.68 19.00 12.43
N ASN A 62 -6.96 18.13 11.46
CA ASN A 62 -8.13 18.28 10.60
C ASN A 62 -9.44 18.26 11.39
N ARG A 63 -9.59 17.38 12.38
CA ARG A 63 -10.81 17.29 13.20
C ARG A 63 -10.97 18.48 14.15
N VAL A 64 -9.89 19.00 14.72
CA VAL A 64 -9.91 20.26 15.49
C VAL A 64 -10.35 21.41 14.60
N ASN A 65 -9.75 21.55 13.41
CA ASN A 65 -10.05 22.63 12.47
C ASN A 65 -11.50 22.58 11.95
N GLN A 66 -12.07 21.38 11.84
CA GLN A 66 -13.48 21.17 11.45
C GLN A 66 -14.46 21.30 12.62
N GLY A 67 -13.97 21.51 13.85
CA GLY A 67 -14.81 21.71 15.03
C GLY A 67 -15.40 20.45 15.65
N TYR A 68 -14.90 19.25 15.31
CA TYR A 68 -15.38 18.00 15.93
C TYR A 68 -15.09 17.94 17.44
N TYR A 69 -14.00 18.57 17.87
CA TYR A 69 -13.65 18.76 19.28
C TYR A 69 -12.76 19.99 19.47
N PRO A 70 -12.75 20.60 20.67
CA PRO A 70 -11.99 21.82 20.91
C PRO A 70 -10.47 21.55 20.99
N PRO A 71 -9.61 22.58 20.79
CA PRO A 71 -8.16 22.42 20.77
C PRO A 71 -7.54 21.65 21.96
N PRO A 72 -7.99 21.82 23.22
CA PRO A 72 -7.43 21.06 24.35
C PRO A 72 -7.63 19.54 24.21
N VAL A 73 -8.71 19.09 23.57
CA VAL A 73 -8.93 17.66 23.28
C VAL A 73 -7.94 17.18 22.22
N GLY A 74 -7.72 17.97 21.17
CA GLY A 74 -6.71 17.67 20.15
C GLY A 74 -5.29 17.58 20.72
N ALA A 75 -4.92 18.49 21.63
CA ALA A 75 -3.63 18.45 22.32
C ALA A 75 -3.45 17.17 23.15
N GLY A 76 -4.49 16.70 23.83
CA GLY A 76 -4.45 15.41 24.54
C GLY A 76 -4.24 14.21 23.62
N LEU A 77 -4.85 14.24 22.42
CA LEU A 77 -4.66 13.20 21.42
C LEU A 77 -3.24 13.22 20.83
N HIS A 78 -2.67 14.40 20.55
CA HIS A 78 -1.26 14.54 20.14
C HIS A 78 -0.31 14.01 21.21
N HIS A 79 -0.54 14.35 22.48
CA HIS A 79 0.28 13.82 23.57
C HIS A 79 0.27 12.29 23.61
N ARG A 80 -0.89 11.65 23.40
CA ARG A 80 -0.98 10.20 23.30
C ARG A 80 -0.13 9.65 22.14
N LEU A 81 -0.15 10.30 20.98
CA LEU A 81 0.69 9.92 19.85
C LEU A 81 2.19 10.10 20.13
N ASP A 82 2.56 11.14 20.88
CA ASP A 82 3.96 11.37 21.27
C ASP A 82 4.48 10.31 22.25
N VAL A 83 3.63 9.84 23.17
CA VAL A 83 3.95 8.71 24.05
C VAL A 83 4.22 7.44 23.22
N ILE A 84 3.32 7.09 22.30
CA ILE A 84 3.53 5.93 21.41
C ILE A 84 4.81 6.10 20.56
N ARG A 85 5.11 7.32 20.11
CA ARG A 85 6.35 7.60 19.36
C ARG A 85 7.59 7.42 20.23
N GLN A 86 7.53 7.78 21.51
CA GLN A 86 8.62 7.55 22.45
C GLN A 86 8.84 6.05 22.67
N GLU A 87 7.77 5.28 22.88
CA GLU A 87 7.85 3.82 23.03
C GLU A 87 8.43 3.15 21.78
N ALA A 88 8.01 3.58 20.58
CA ALA A 88 8.59 3.10 19.33
C ALA A 88 10.10 3.37 19.23
N ARG A 89 10.57 4.54 19.68
CA ARG A 89 12.01 4.86 19.75
C ARG A 89 12.74 3.95 20.74
N ASP A 90 12.17 3.76 21.92
CA ASP A 90 12.79 2.97 22.99
C ASP A 90 12.88 1.47 22.62
N MET A 91 11.88 0.95 21.90
CA MET A 91 11.92 -0.37 21.29
C MET A 91 12.98 -0.43 20.17
N ALA A 92 13.01 0.58 19.29
CA ALA A 92 13.96 0.61 18.20
C ALA A 92 15.43 0.66 18.64
N VAL A 93 15.73 1.33 19.76
CA VAL A 93 17.08 1.34 20.37
C VAL A 93 17.56 -0.07 20.74
N GLN A 94 16.65 -0.98 21.09
CA GLN A 94 16.99 -2.37 21.44
C GLN A 94 17.25 -3.25 20.21
N HIS A 95 16.86 -2.79 19.01
CA HIS A 95 16.84 -3.55 17.77
C HIS A 95 17.56 -2.83 16.62
N ASP A 96 18.75 -2.29 16.90
CA ASP A 96 19.63 -1.63 15.90
C ASP A 96 18.93 -0.52 15.10
N GLY A 97 18.00 0.19 15.74
CA GLY A 97 17.21 1.28 15.16
C GLY A 97 15.94 0.86 14.43
N GLY A 98 15.63 -0.43 14.36
CA GLY A 98 14.42 -0.98 13.73
C GLY A 98 13.46 -1.64 14.72
N LEU A 99 12.31 -2.11 14.25
CA LEU A 99 11.36 -2.87 15.09
C LEU A 99 11.35 -4.36 14.72
N SER A 100 11.23 -5.21 15.73
CA SER A 100 10.77 -6.58 15.53
C SER A 100 9.31 -6.61 15.06
N GLY A 101 8.87 -7.75 14.51
CA GLY A 101 7.48 -7.91 14.09
C GLY A 101 6.49 -7.85 15.25
N GLU A 102 6.92 -8.28 16.44
CA GLU A 102 6.08 -8.28 17.65
C GLU A 102 5.91 -6.87 18.21
N GLU A 103 7.00 -6.10 18.31
CA GLU A 103 6.93 -4.69 18.73
C GLU A 103 6.08 -3.87 17.76
N GLN A 104 6.24 -4.09 16.45
CA GLN A 104 5.38 -3.46 15.46
C GLN A 104 3.89 -3.79 15.72
N ARG A 105 3.57 -5.04 16.06
CA ARG A 105 2.20 -5.47 16.36
C ARG A 105 1.64 -4.77 17.60
N VAL A 106 2.42 -4.66 18.67
CA VAL A 106 2.04 -3.96 19.91
C VAL A 106 1.76 -2.48 19.61
N LEU A 107 2.70 -1.79 18.96
CA LEU A 107 2.53 -0.38 18.59
C LEU A 107 1.33 -0.17 17.66
N ASN A 108 1.08 -1.10 16.74
CA ASN A 108 -0.10 -1.02 15.87
C ASN A 108 -1.43 -1.13 16.64
N GLN A 109 -1.48 -1.94 17.70
CA GLN A 109 -2.68 -2.06 18.55
C GLN A 109 -2.93 -0.78 19.34
N GLU A 110 -1.88 -0.14 19.84
CA GLU A 110 -2.01 1.15 20.50
C GLU A 110 -2.48 2.25 19.54
N LEU A 111 -1.96 2.24 18.31
CA LEU A 111 -2.38 3.14 17.24
C LEU A 111 -3.82 2.88 16.78
N ASP A 112 -4.30 1.63 16.80
CA ASP A 112 -5.72 1.31 16.59
C ASP A 112 -6.58 1.96 17.68
N GLY A 113 -6.16 1.85 18.94
CA GLY A 113 -6.82 2.50 20.06
C GLY A 113 -6.80 4.03 19.94
N ALA A 114 -5.71 4.63 19.46
CA ALA A 114 -5.62 6.07 19.21
C ALA A 114 -6.54 6.50 18.05
N ALA A 115 -6.54 5.76 16.95
CA ALA A 115 -7.42 6.01 15.80
C ALA A 115 -8.90 5.97 16.19
N HIS A 116 -9.28 5.02 17.05
CA HIS A 116 -10.65 4.94 17.57
C HIS A 116 -11.04 6.20 18.36
N SER A 117 -10.15 6.70 19.24
CA SER A 117 -10.40 7.93 20.01
C SER A 117 -10.47 9.20 19.14
N ILE A 118 -9.75 9.23 18.02
CA ILE A 118 -9.84 10.31 17.04
C ILE A 118 -11.18 10.28 16.30
N GLY A 119 -11.82 9.10 16.24
CA GLY A 119 -13.19 8.89 15.78
C GLY A 119 -13.33 7.99 14.56
N GLY A 120 -12.53 6.91 14.48
CA GLY A 120 -12.64 5.86 13.45
C GLY A 120 -12.09 6.29 12.11
#